data_AF-A0A7S3LRM9-F1
#
_entry.id   AF-A0A7S3LRM9-F1
#
_cell.length_a   1.000
_cell.length_b   1.000
_cell.length_c   1.000
_cell.angle_alpha   90.00
_cell.angle_beta   90.00
_cell.angle_gamma   90.00
#
_symmetry.space_group_name_H-M   'P 1'
#
loop_
_entity.id
_entity.type
_entity.pdbx_description
1 polymer ?
#
loop_
_entity_poly.entity_id
_entity_poly.type
_entity_poly.pdbx_seq_one_letter_code
_entity_poly.pdbx_strand_id
1 'polypeptide(L)'
;MLLCVRRQGRWTRILTNNLLPGDICSVIRGEDVATFGFSDYGSGRGQDGRNIIRTAGHEVLVPCDLLLLRGGCVVNEAMLTGESVPNVKQSISEALAVDPSLAGVELNIGDGRHMAVHANNLIMGGTNVLQHSYPDDERGSQKYTVYTIPKPPDKGCIATVLRTGYGTSQGSLVRTILFSTERVTVDNAETYMFLFILLCFAIVASAYVLYYGLQDE
;
A
#
# COMPACT_ATOMS: atom_id res chain seq x y z
N MET A 1 7.01 -9.87 -7.03
CA MET A 1 6.25 -9.54 -8.27
C MET A 1 7.16 -8.72 -9.18
N LEU A 2 7.05 -8.90 -10.50
CA LEU A 2 7.72 -8.05 -11.48
C LEU A 2 6.72 -7.03 -12.01
N LEU A 3 7.13 -5.76 -12.08
CA LEU A 3 6.36 -4.68 -12.69
C LEU A 3 7.12 -4.10 -13.88
N CYS A 4 6.37 -3.68 -14.90
CA CYS A 4 6.93 -2.99 -16.05
C CYS A 4 7.16 -1.52 -15.66
N VAL A 5 8.41 -1.09 -15.71
CA VAL A 5 8.85 0.25 -15.31
C VAL A 5 9.69 0.85 -16.42
N ARG A 6 9.44 2.13 -16.70
CA ARG A 6 10.19 2.88 -17.70
C ARG A 6 11.35 3.62 -17.04
N ARG A 7 12.57 3.20 -17.35
CA ARG A 7 13.81 3.88 -16.95
C ARG A 7 14.65 4.18 -18.19
N GLN A 8 15.29 5.36 -18.22
CA GLN A 8 16.16 5.78 -19.34
C GLN A 8 15.46 5.68 -20.71
N GLY A 9 14.15 5.92 -20.77
CA GLY A 9 13.36 5.88 -22.00
C GLY A 9 12.92 4.49 -22.47
N ARG A 10 13.38 3.39 -21.84
CA ARG A 10 13.03 2.02 -22.20
C ARG A 10 12.14 1.36 -21.15
N TRP A 11 11.18 0.55 -21.60
CA TRP A 11 10.39 -0.31 -20.73
C TRP A 11 11.22 -1.52 -20.29
N THR A 12 11.33 -1.70 -18.98
CA THR A 12 12.10 -2.78 -18.35
C THR A 12 11.29 -3.38 -17.23
N ARG A 13 11.42 -4.69 -17.01
CA ARG A 13 10.76 -5.35 -15.89
C ARG A 13 11.68 -5.34 -14.69
N ILE A 14 11.21 -4.80 -13.58
CA ILE A 14 11.97 -4.78 -12.33
C ILE A 14 11.13 -5.40 -11.21
N LEU A 15 11.82 -5.86 -10.17
CA LEU A 15 11.18 -6.33 -8.97
C LEU A 15 10.54 -5.15 -8.21
N THR A 16 9.42 -5.41 -7.55
CA THR A 16 8.66 -4.40 -6.78
C THR A 16 9.46 -3.77 -5.65
N ASN A 17 10.47 -4.45 -5.11
CA ASN A 17 11.38 -3.92 -4.09
C ASN A 17 12.34 -2.84 -4.61
N ASN A 18 12.55 -2.77 -5.93
CA ASN A 18 13.45 -1.81 -6.56
C ASN A 18 12.71 -0.56 -7.08
N LEU A 19 11.41 -0.43 -6.78
CA LEU A 19 10.61 0.75 -7.14
C LEU A 19 11.00 1.95 -6.29
N LEU A 20 11.12 3.10 -6.94
CA LEU A 20 11.44 4.37 -6.31
C LEU A 20 10.34 5.41 -6.62
N PRO A 21 10.08 6.36 -5.71
CA PRO A 21 9.27 7.54 -6.02
C PRO A 21 9.75 8.23 -7.31
N GLY A 22 8.81 8.55 -8.20
CA GLY A 22 9.07 9.14 -9.51
C GLY A 22 9.29 8.14 -10.64
N ASP A 23 9.41 6.83 -10.36
CA ASP A 23 9.40 5.82 -11.42
C ASP A 23 8.05 5.81 -12.16
N ILE A 24 8.09 5.64 -13.48
CA ILE A 24 6.89 5.45 -14.31
C ILE A 24 6.66 3.96 -14.48
N CYS A 25 5.50 3.46 -14.06
CA CYS A 25 5.15 2.05 -14.14
C CYS A 25 3.86 1.82 -14.93
N SER A 26 3.73 0.61 -15.47
CA SER A 26 2.48 0.10 -16.04
C SER A 26 1.71 -0.67 -14.98
N VAL A 27 0.42 -0.37 -14.83
CA VAL A 27 -0.52 -1.01 -13.92
C VAL A 27 -1.48 -1.87 -14.72
N ILE A 28 -1.52 -3.15 -14.41
CA ILE A 28 -2.37 -4.15 -15.05
C ILE A 28 -3.13 -4.94 -13.98
N ARG A 29 -4.18 -5.66 -14.40
CA ARG A 29 -4.93 -6.56 -13.52
C ARG A 29 -4.01 -7.65 -12.99
N GLY A 30 -4.19 -8.04 -11.73
CA GLY A 30 -3.35 -9.03 -11.06
C GLY A 30 -3.15 -10.35 -11.82
N GLU A 31 -4.19 -10.87 -12.47
CA GLU A 31 -4.13 -12.08 -13.31
C GLU A 31 -3.25 -11.91 -14.56
N ASP A 32 -3.25 -10.71 -15.15
CA ASP A 32 -2.45 -10.38 -16.33
C ASP A 32 -0.97 -10.25 -15.97
N VAL A 33 -0.65 -9.80 -14.74
CA VAL A 33 0.72 -9.76 -14.21
C VAL A 33 1.35 -11.15 -14.20
N ALA A 34 0.60 -12.15 -13.71
CA ALA A 34 1.07 -13.52 -13.64
C ALA A 34 1.31 -14.12 -15.04
N THR A 35 0.48 -13.74 -16.01
CA THR A 35 0.54 -14.24 -17.39
C THR A 35 1.68 -13.61 -18.17
N PHE A 36 1.83 -12.28 -18.10
CA PHE A 36 2.92 -11.57 -18.77
C PHE A 36 4.28 -11.93 -18.15
N GLY A 37 4.35 -12.16 -16.84
CA GLY A 37 5.56 -12.40 -16.06
C GLY A 37 6.46 -13.55 -16.52
N PHE A 38 5.92 -14.53 -17.27
CA PHE A 38 6.63 -15.76 -17.63
C PHE A 38 7.22 -15.78 -19.05
N SER A 39 6.79 -14.90 -19.97
CA SER A 39 7.13 -15.03 -21.40
C SER A 39 8.52 -14.52 -21.80
N ASP A 40 9.14 -13.61 -21.04
CA ASP A 40 10.38 -12.93 -21.46
C ASP A 40 11.66 -13.52 -20.84
N TYR A 41 11.53 -14.52 -19.96
CA TYR A 41 12.68 -15.16 -19.30
C TYR A 41 13.06 -16.47 -19.98
N GLY A 42 13.56 -16.39 -21.21
CA GLY A 42 14.22 -17.49 -21.91
C GLY A 42 13.30 -18.66 -22.29
N SER A 43 13.20 -18.92 -23.59
CA SER A 43 12.74 -20.18 -24.16
C SER A 43 13.71 -21.31 -23.78
N GLY A 44 13.72 -21.70 -22.51
CA GLY A 44 14.33 -22.90 -21.98
C GLY A 44 13.31 -24.01 -22.07
N ARG A 45 13.57 -24.96 -22.97
CA ARG A 45 12.76 -26.14 -23.26
C ARG A 45 12.60 -27.00 -21.99
N GLY A 46 11.58 -26.71 -21.20
CA GLY A 46 11.18 -27.48 -20.02
C GLY A 46 9.67 -27.36 -19.85
N GLN A 47 8.96 -28.47 -20.07
CA GLN A 47 7.51 -28.57 -19.93
C GLN A 47 7.02 -28.49 -18.46
N ASP A 48 7.93 -28.24 -17.51
CA ASP A 48 7.69 -28.25 -16.07
C ASP A 48 7.60 -26.83 -15.44
N GLY A 49 7.37 -25.80 -16.25
CA GLY A 49 7.28 -24.40 -15.77
C GLY A 49 5.86 -23.90 -15.42
N ARG A 50 4.81 -24.71 -15.61
CA ARG A 50 3.41 -24.25 -15.47
C ARG A 50 2.92 -24.08 -14.01
N ASN A 51 3.75 -24.36 -13.02
CA ASN A 51 3.28 -24.55 -11.64
C ASN A 51 4.01 -23.75 -10.56
N ILE A 52 4.49 -22.54 -10.89
CA ILE A 52 5.01 -21.61 -9.87
C ILE A 52 4.24 -20.29 -10.04
N ILE A 53 3.46 -19.93 -9.02
CA ILE A 53 2.55 -18.77 -8.91
C ILE A 53 1.18 -18.92 -9.63
N ARG A 54 0.54 -20.09 -9.53
CA ARG A 54 -0.90 -20.10 -9.23
C ARG A 54 -1.04 -20.40 -7.75
N THR A 55 -0.69 -19.43 -6.90
CA THR A 55 -1.16 -19.48 -5.51
C THR A 55 -2.67 -19.27 -5.58
N ALA A 56 -3.41 -20.37 -5.60
CA ALA A 56 -4.86 -20.36 -5.56
C ALA A 56 -5.31 -19.45 -4.41
N GLY A 57 -5.93 -18.32 -4.76
CA GLY A 57 -6.58 -17.41 -3.81
C GLY A 57 -5.78 -16.20 -3.32
N HIS A 58 -4.53 -15.94 -3.76
CA HIS A 58 -3.84 -14.71 -3.33
C HIS A 58 -3.99 -13.61 -4.39
N GLU A 59 -4.77 -12.58 -4.05
CA GLU A 59 -4.90 -11.37 -4.87
C GLU A 59 -3.54 -10.69 -5.05
N VAL A 60 -3.23 -10.25 -6.28
CA VAL A 60 -2.01 -9.49 -6.56
C VAL A 60 -2.31 -8.03 -6.25
N LEU A 61 -1.78 -7.57 -5.12
CA LEU A 61 -1.98 -6.21 -4.64
C LEU A 61 -1.00 -5.23 -5.28
N VAL A 62 -1.44 -3.99 -5.44
CA VAL A 62 -0.59 -2.88 -5.87
C VAL A 62 0.49 -2.64 -4.79
N PRO A 63 1.79 -2.60 -5.14
CA PRO A 63 2.87 -2.58 -4.14
C PRO A 63 3.15 -1.21 -3.51
N CYS A 64 2.63 -0.13 -4.10
CA CYS A 64 2.96 1.25 -3.71
C CYS A 64 1.82 2.21 -4.05
N ASP A 65 1.88 3.43 -3.51
CA ASP A 65 0.91 4.47 -3.86
C ASP A 65 1.29 5.07 -5.22
N LEU A 66 0.34 5.11 -6.15
CA LEU A 66 0.54 5.52 -7.54
C LEU A 66 -0.40 6.67 -7.93
N LEU A 67 0.06 7.55 -8.82
CA LEU A 67 -0.76 8.54 -9.49
C LEU A 67 -0.97 8.13 -10.95
N LEU A 68 -2.23 8.01 -11.36
CA LEU A 68 -2.61 7.59 -12.70
C LEU A 68 -2.40 8.72 -13.71
N LEU A 69 -1.52 8.51 -14.68
CA LEU A 69 -1.16 9.48 -15.71
C LEU A 69 -1.95 9.29 -17.01
N ARG A 70 -2.20 8.03 -17.39
CA ARG A 70 -2.95 7.66 -18.60
C ARG A 70 -3.71 6.36 -18.44
N GLY A 71 -4.94 6.34 -18.95
CA GLY A 71 -5.85 5.20 -18.86
C GLY A 71 -6.64 5.20 -17.55
N GLY A 72 -7.48 4.18 -17.39
CA GLY A 72 -8.38 4.04 -16.27
C GLY A 72 -8.35 2.63 -15.71
N CYS A 73 -8.60 2.48 -14.42
CA CYS A 73 -8.66 1.17 -13.78
C CYS A 73 -9.79 1.09 -12.76
N VAL A 74 -10.29 -0.11 -12.52
CA VAL A 74 -11.24 -0.41 -11.46
C VAL A 74 -10.50 -1.10 -10.34
N VAL A 75 -10.56 -0.54 -9.15
CA VAL A 75 -9.81 -1.01 -7.98
C VAL A 75 -10.75 -1.39 -6.84
N ASN A 76 -10.39 -2.46 -6.14
CA ASN A 76 -11.00 -2.83 -4.88
C ASN A 76 -10.17 -2.24 -3.73
N GLU A 77 -10.74 -1.27 -3.01
CA GLU A 77 -10.12 -0.59 -1.88
C GLU A 77 -10.65 -1.08 -0.52
N ALA A 78 -11.47 -2.13 -0.49
CA ALA A 78 -12.14 -2.62 0.72
C ALA A 78 -11.17 -2.92 1.88
N MET A 79 -9.93 -3.36 1.58
CA MET A 79 -8.90 -3.61 2.60
C MET A 79 -8.35 -2.35 3.27
N LEU A 80 -8.39 -1.20 2.60
CA LEU A 80 -7.85 0.07 3.12
C LEU A 80 -8.94 1.05 3.57
N THR A 81 -10.02 1.18 2.81
CA THR A 81 -11.09 2.16 3.07
C THR A 81 -12.30 1.56 3.77
N GLY A 82 -12.47 0.23 3.70
CA GLY A 82 -13.68 -0.45 4.16
C GLY A 82 -14.88 -0.28 3.21
N GLU A 83 -14.71 0.38 2.07
CA GLU A 83 -15.75 0.52 1.05
C GLU A 83 -15.92 -0.80 0.28
N SER A 84 -17.14 -1.34 0.26
CA SER A 84 -17.44 -2.65 -0.35
C SER A 84 -17.65 -2.60 -1.86
N VAL A 85 -17.82 -1.41 -2.42
CA VAL A 85 -18.05 -1.21 -3.86
C VAL A 85 -16.72 -0.85 -4.52
N PRO A 86 -16.35 -1.54 -5.61
CA PRO A 86 -15.16 -1.18 -6.37
C PRO A 86 -15.23 0.25 -6.91
N ASN A 87 -14.10 0.96 -6.85
CA ASN A 87 -14.01 2.35 -7.28
C ASN A 87 -13.32 2.46 -8.65
N VAL A 88 -13.81 3.37 -9.49
CA VAL A 88 -13.25 3.64 -10.82
C VAL A 88 -12.25 4.78 -10.69
N LYS A 89 -11.00 4.50 -11.04
CA LYS A 89 -9.93 5.51 -11.09
C LYS A 89 -9.71 5.97 -12.53
N GLN A 90 -9.50 7.27 -12.69
CA GLN A 90 -9.27 7.92 -13.97
C GLN A 90 -7.92 8.62 -13.97
N SER A 91 -7.37 8.83 -15.16
CA SER A 91 -6.08 9.53 -15.23
C SER A 91 -6.24 10.99 -14.85
N ILE A 92 -5.20 11.56 -14.24
CA ILE A 92 -5.17 13.00 -13.93
C ILE A 92 -5.38 13.85 -15.19
N SER A 93 -4.93 13.37 -16.35
CA SER A 93 -5.13 14.01 -17.64
C SER A 93 -6.61 14.08 -18.04
N GLU A 94 -7.38 13.00 -17.80
CA GLU A 94 -8.83 12.99 -18.04
C GLU A 94 -9.58 13.83 -17.01
N ALA A 95 -9.19 13.76 -15.75
CA ALA A 95 -9.78 14.58 -14.69
C ALA A 95 -9.61 16.09 -14.96
N LEU A 96 -8.42 16.52 -15.39
CA LEU A 96 -8.15 17.91 -15.78
C LEU A 96 -8.92 18.34 -17.04
N ALA A 97 -9.24 17.41 -17.93
CA ALA A 97 -10.04 17.70 -19.12
C ALA A 97 -11.52 17.92 -18.77
N VAL A 98 -12.04 17.23 -17.75
CA VAL A 98 -13.41 17.38 -17.25
C VAL A 98 -13.55 18.62 -16.39
N ASP A 99 -12.59 18.83 -15.47
CA ASP A 99 -12.60 19.96 -14.55
C ASP A 99 -11.25 20.70 -14.57
N PRO A 100 -11.14 21.77 -15.38
CA PRO A 100 -9.94 22.58 -15.48
C PRO A 100 -9.59 23.32 -14.19
N SER A 101 -10.50 23.42 -13.21
CA SER A 101 -10.22 24.10 -11.94
C SER A 101 -9.19 23.35 -11.09
N LEU A 102 -8.99 22.05 -11.35
CA LEU A 102 -7.90 21.27 -10.78
C LEU A 102 -6.51 21.68 -11.31
N ALA A 103 -6.43 22.39 -12.43
CA ALA A 103 -5.17 22.85 -13.01
C ALA A 103 -4.57 23.97 -12.15
N GLY A 104 -3.71 23.60 -11.19
CA GLY A 104 -3.09 24.53 -10.24
C GLY A 104 -3.30 24.15 -8.78
N VAL A 105 -4.13 23.13 -8.51
CA VAL A 105 -4.22 22.53 -7.18
C VAL A 105 -2.95 21.72 -6.93
N GLU A 106 -2.22 22.07 -5.86
CA GLU A 106 -1.01 21.37 -5.48
C GLU A 106 -1.36 19.95 -4.99
N LEU A 107 -0.75 18.93 -5.59
CA LEU A 107 -0.88 17.53 -5.18
C LEU A 107 -0.10 17.28 -3.88
N ASN A 108 -0.63 17.72 -2.75
CA ASN A 108 -0.03 17.45 -1.44
C ASN A 108 -0.64 16.21 -0.80
N ILE A 109 0.04 15.08 -0.95
CA ILE A 109 -0.40 13.79 -0.39
C ILE A 109 -0.26 13.77 1.15
N GLY A 110 0.42 14.76 1.76
CA GLY A 110 0.53 14.90 3.22
C GLY A 110 -0.68 15.56 3.86
N ASP A 111 -1.44 16.34 3.09
CA ASP A 111 -2.67 17.00 3.54
C ASP A 111 -3.88 16.18 3.09
N GLY A 112 -4.66 15.67 4.06
CA GLY A 112 -5.84 14.86 3.79
C GLY A 112 -6.88 15.56 2.91
N ARG A 113 -6.90 16.91 2.89
CA ARG A 113 -7.80 17.69 2.03
C ARG A 113 -7.43 17.60 0.56
N HIS A 114 -6.13 17.70 0.24
CA HIS A 114 -5.64 17.65 -1.13
C HIS A 114 -5.66 16.21 -1.66
N MET A 115 -5.44 15.23 -0.78
CA MET A 115 -5.61 13.82 -1.12
C MET A 115 -7.05 13.47 -1.51
N ALA A 116 -8.05 14.02 -0.81
CA ALA A 116 -9.46 13.77 -1.11
C ALA A 116 -9.87 14.28 -2.50
N VAL A 117 -9.36 15.46 -2.90
CA VAL A 117 -9.63 16.06 -4.22
C VAL A 117 -9.09 15.16 -5.36
N HIS A 118 -7.94 14.52 -5.14
CA HIS A 118 -7.31 13.66 -6.15
C HIS A 118 -7.51 12.16 -5.90
N ALA A 119 -8.42 11.76 -5.00
CA ALA A 119 -8.61 10.37 -4.61
C ALA A 119 -9.00 9.45 -5.77
N ASN A 120 -9.70 9.98 -6.79
CA ASN A 120 -10.08 9.24 -8.00
C ASN A 120 -8.94 9.07 -9.00
N ASN A 121 -7.82 9.78 -8.82
CA ASN A 121 -6.64 9.71 -9.68
C ASN A 121 -5.50 8.90 -9.04
N LEU A 122 -5.66 8.54 -7.77
CA LEU A 122 -4.69 7.84 -6.95
C LEU A 122 -5.08 6.37 -6.81
N ILE A 123 -4.07 5.50 -6.88
CA ILE A 123 -4.20 4.08 -6.59
C ILE A 123 -3.36 3.82 -5.34
N MET A 124 -4.01 3.39 -4.26
CA MET A 124 -3.32 3.13 -3.00
C MET A 124 -2.61 1.77 -3.02
N GLY A 125 -1.43 1.70 -2.42
CA GLY A 125 -0.73 0.44 -2.18
C GLY A 125 -1.56 -0.47 -1.27
N GLY A 126 -1.65 -1.75 -1.63
CA GLY A 126 -2.47 -2.74 -0.94
C GLY A 126 -3.87 -2.93 -1.53
N THR A 127 -4.24 -2.16 -2.56
CA THR A 127 -5.50 -2.34 -3.30
C THR A 127 -5.35 -3.42 -4.38
N ASN A 128 -6.46 -4.00 -4.81
CA ASN A 128 -6.48 -4.98 -5.90
C ASN A 128 -7.04 -4.37 -7.18
N VAL A 129 -6.33 -4.48 -8.31
CA VAL A 129 -6.77 -3.99 -9.62
C VAL A 129 -7.61 -5.08 -10.28
N LEU A 130 -8.92 -4.83 -10.39
CA LEU A 130 -9.88 -5.75 -10.99
C LEU A 130 -9.90 -5.64 -12.52
N GLN A 131 -9.76 -4.42 -13.03
CA GLN A 131 -9.78 -4.14 -14.46
C GLN A 131 -8.86 -2.97 -14.77
N HIS A 132 -8.23 -3.02 -15.94
CA HIS A 132 -7.44 -1.93 -16.49
C HIS A 132 -7.94 -1.64 -17.92
N SER A 133 -7.88 -0.38 -18.33
CA SER A 133 -8.24 0.07 -19.66
C SER A 133 -7.20 1.07 -20.14
N TYR A 134 -6.64 0.79 -21.31
CA TYR A 134 -5.75 1.71 -22.00
C TYR A 134 -6.48 2.35 -23.18
N PRO A 135 -6.52 3.69 -23.31
CA PRO A 135 -7.20 4.33 -24.42
C PRO A 135 -6.44 4.03 -25.71
N ASP A 136 -7.08 3.25 -26.60
CA ASP A 136 -6.56 2.97 -27.93
C ASP A 136 -6.56 4.25 -28.78
N ASP A 137 -5.44 4.51 -29.46
CA ASP A 137 -5.16 5.73 -30.24
C ASP A 137 -5.99 5.83 -31.55
N GLU A 138 -7.13 5.16 -31.67
CA GLU A 138 -7.90 5.10 -32.92
C GLU A 138 -8.73 6.35 -33.20
N ARG A 139 -8.79 7.32 -32.29
CA ARG A 139 -9.57 8.55 -32.46
C ARG A 139 -8.79 9.83 -32.22
N GLY A 140 -7.72 10.07 -32.99
CA GLY A 140 -7.25 11.42 -33.34
C GLY A 140 -7.09 12.46 -32.21
N SER A 141 -7.06 12.05 -30.94
CA SER A 141 -6.99 12.91 -29.76
C SER A 141 -5.54 12.99 -29.31
N GLN A 142 -4.69 13.39 -30.25
CA GLN A 142 -3.49 14.17 -29.94
C GLN A 142 -3.94 15.54 -29.40
N LYS A 143 -4.54 15.58 -28.21
CA LYS A 143 -4.92 16.82 -27.55
C LYS A 143 -4.71 16.59 -26.06
N TYR A 144 -3.62 17.19 -25.55
CA TYR A 144 -3.01 17.02 -24.22
C TYR A 144 -2.00 15.85 -24.06
N THR A 145 -1.06 15.70 -25.00
CA THR A 145 0.14 14.88 -24.77
C THR A 145 1.22 15.68 -24.04
N VAL A 146 1.11 15.75 -22.70
CA VAL A 146 2.21 16.27 -21.88
C VAL A 146 3.41 15.30 -21.84
N TYR A 147 3.34 14.07 -22.35
CA TYR A 147 4.52 13.17 -22.29
C TYR A 147 4.72 12.25 -23.49
N THR A 148 5.96 12.28 -23.99
CA THR A 148 6.65 11.34 -24.91
C THR A 148 6.80 9.94 -24.31
N ILE A 149 5.71 9.39 -23.75
CA ILE A 149 5.68 8.05 -23.17
C ILE A 149 5.06 7.08 -24.17
N PRO A 150 5.86 6.16 -24.76
CA PRO A 150 5.35 5.15 -25.66
C PRO A 150 4.49 4.17 -24.86
N LYS A 151 3.53 3.53 -25.55
CA LYS A 151 2.65 2.53 -24.96
C LYS A 151 3.46 1.46 -24.23
N PRO A 152 3.04 1.02 -23.03
CA PRO A 152 3.70 -0.07 -22.36
C PRO A 152 3.43 -1.40 -23.09
N PRO A 153 4.37 -2.37 -23.04
CA PRO A 153 4.27 -3.63 -23.76
C PRO A 153 3.12 -4.53 -23.28
N ASP A 154 2.60 -4.28 -22.08
CA ASP A 154 1.54 -5.04 -21.42
C ASP A 154 0.14 -4.39 -21.58
N LYS A 155 0.03 -3.28 -22.31
CA LYS A 155 -1.19 -2.48 -22.47
C LYS A 155 -1.82 -2.04 -21.14
N GLY A 156 -1.02 -1.92 -20.08
CA GLY A 156 -1.47 -1.41 -18.78
C GLY A 156 -1.64 0.11 -18.75
N CYS A 157 -2.31 0.57 -17.70
CA CYS A 157 -2.45 2.00 -17.44
C CYS A 157 -1.11 2.57 -16.97
N ILE A 158 -0.77 3.79 -17.41
CA ILE A 158 0.49 4.42 -17.04
C ILE A 158 0.29 5.20 -15.75
N ALA A 159 1.12 4.91 -14.74
CA ALA A 159 1.12 5.62 -13.47
C ALA A 159 2.53 6.00 -13.06
N THR A 160 2.65 7.03 -12.21
CA THR A 160 3.91 7.37 -11.53
C THR A 160 3.85 6.92 -10.08
N VAL A 161 4.97 6.41 -9.59
CA VAL A 161 5.13 6.03 -8.19
C VAL A 161 5.23 7.29 -7.34
N LEU A 162 4.40 7.39 -6.30
CA LEU A 162 4.42 8.52 -5.37
C LEU A 162 5.19 8.19 -4.10
N ARG A 163 4.81 7.09 -3.45
CA ARG A 163 5.40 6.66 -2.18
C ARG A 163 5.59 5.14 -2.19
N THR A 164 6.66 4.68 -1.55
CA THR A 164 7.00 3.26 -1.42
C THR A 164 7.25 2.90 0.05
N GLY A 165 7.20 1.61 0.38
CA GLY A 165 7.48 1.11 1.73
C GLY A 165 6.60 1.73 2.82
N TYR A 166 7.19 2.12 3.95
CA TYR A 166 6.49 2.74 5.09
C TYR A 166 5.94 4.15 4.80
N GLY A 167 6.25 4.74 3.65
CA GLY A 167 5.67 6.01 3.23
C GLY A 167 4.26 5.86 2.65
N THR A 168 3.84 4.65 2.24
CA THR A 168 2.50 4.44 1.68
C THR A 168 1.42 4.53 2.75
N SER A 169 0.16 4.66 2.33
CA SER A 169 -0.98 4.67 3.25
C SER A 169 -1.02 3.40 4.12
N GLN A 170 -0.86 2.22 3.50
CA GLN A 170 -0.78 0.95 4.21
C GLN A 170 0.50 0.83 5.07
N GLY A 171 1.64 1.26 4.53
CA GLY A 171 2.93 1.16 5.23
C GLY A 171 2.96 2.03 6.47
N SER A 172 2.41 3.25 6.40
CA SER A 172 2.29 4.15 7.55
C SER A 172 1.44 3.53 8.67
N LEU A 173 0.32 2.89 8.33
CA LEU A 173 -0.51 2.16 9.30
C LEU A 173 0.27 1.02 9.97
N VAL A 174 0.99 0.21 9.18
CA VAL A 174 1.83 -0.88 9.72
C VAL A 174 2.93 -0.33 10.63
N ARG A 175 3.59 0.77 10.24
CA ARG A 175 4.59 1.45 11.07
C ARG A 175 3.97 1.87 12.40
N THR A 176 2.81 2.50 12.39
CA THR A 176 2.11 2.91 13.60
C THR A 176 1.79 1.71 14.49
N ILE A 177 1.23 0.63 13.94
CA ILE A 177 0.92 -0.59 14.71
C ILE A 177 2.19 -1.18 15.37
N LEU A 178 3.30 -1.23 14.64
CA LEU A 178 4.57 -1.77 15.15
C LEU A 178 5.20 -0.92 16.26
N PHE A 179 5.10 0.41 16.16
CA PHE A 179 5.71 1.34 17.12
C PHE A 179 4.74 1.88 18.18
N SER A 180 3.44 1.52 18.11
CA SER A 180 2.41 1.88 19.08
C SER A 180 2.33 0.91 20.26
N THR A 181 3.34 0.08 20.47
CA THR A 181 3.47 -0.65 21.73
C THR A 181 3.82 0.36 22.82
N GLU A 182 2.78 0.98 23.38
CA GLU A 182 2.87 1.61 24.68
C GLU A 182 3.45 0.55 25.62
N ARG A 183 4.66 0.81 26.11
CA ARG A 183 5.08 0.10 27.32
C ARG A 183 4.05 0.55 28.34
N VAL A 184 3.15 -0.36 28.72
CA VAL A 184 2.38 -0.21 29.94
C VAL A 184 3.39 -0.34 31.07
N THR A 185 4.22 0.69 31.25
CA THR A 185 5.01 0.85 32.45
C THR A 185 3.98 1.11 33.52
N VAL A 186 3.99 0.24 34.54
CA VAL A 186 3.15 0.33 35.73
C VAL A 186 3.63 1.49 36.61
N ASP A 187 3.86 2.65 36.00
CA ASP A 187 4.18 3.91 36.67
C ASP A 187 2.87 4.64 36.97
N ASN A 188 1.94 3.90 37.57
CA ASN A 188 0.68 4.43 38.06
C ASN A 188 0.76 4.54 39.58
N ALA A 189 0.49 5.72 40.11
CA ALA A 189 0.45 5.97 41.56
C ALA A 189 -0.50 5.00 42.28
N GLU A 190 -1.59 4.61 41.62
CA GLU A 190 -2.54 3.62 42.16
C GLU A 190 -1.91 2.24 42.35
N THR A 191 -1.00 1.82 41.46
CA THR A 191 -0.29 0.54 41.62
C THR A 191 0.69 0.58 42.78
N TYR A 192 1.38 1.71 42.98
CA TYR A 192 2.24 1.88 44.16
C TYR A 192 1.42 1.89 45.46
N MET A 193 0.25 2.53 45.47
CA MET A 193 -0.68 2.52 46.62
C MET A 193 -1.17 1.10 46.93
N PHE A 194 -1.53 0.34 45.89
CA PHE A 194 -1.95 -1.06 46.03
C PHE A 194 -0.81 -1.94 46.59
N LEU A 195 0.41 -1.80 46.07
CA LEU A 195 1.59 -2.52 46.56
C LEU A 195 1.89 -2.18 48.03
N PHE A 196 1.72 -0.92 48.42
CA PHE A 196 1.91 -0.48 49.80
C PHE A 196 0.90 -1.10 50.77
N ILE A 197 -0.38 -1.21 50.37
CA ILE A 197 -1.41 -1.85 51.20
C ILE A 197 -1.09 -3.34 51.40
N LEU A 198 -0.67 -4.05 50.34
CA LEU A 198 -0.26 -5.45 50.45
C LEU A 198 0.97 -5.62 51.36
N LEU A 199 1.93 -4.69 51.31
CA LEU A 199 3.11 -4.69 52.18
C LEU A 199 2.72 -4.58 53.67
N CYS A 200 1.78 -3.70 54.01
CA CYS A 200 1.31 -3.54 55.39
C CYS A 200 0.68 -4.84 55.93
N PHE A 201 -0.17 -5.50 55.16
CA PHE A 201 -0.76 -6.79 55.58
C PHE A 201 0.30 -7.88 55.77
N ALA A 202 1.30 -7.93 54.89
CA ALA A 202 2.39 -8.89 55.00
C ALA A 202 3.23 -8.68 56.28
N ILE A 203 3.54 -7.43 56.63
CA ILE A 203 4.28 -7.09 57.86
C ILE A 203 3.48 -7.47 59.09
N VAL A 204 2.18 -7.13 59.14
CA VAL A 204 1.32 -7.47 60.29
C VAL A 204 1.20 -8.98 60.45
N ALA A 205 0.97 -9.72 59.36
CA ALA A 205 0.89 -11.17 59.41
C ALA A 205 2.22 -11.80 59.84
N SER A 206 3.36 -11.31 59.31
CA SER A 206 4.69 -11.79 59.70
C SER A 206 5.00 -11.53 61.17
N ALA A 207 4.65 -10.34 61.68
CA ALA A 207 4.84 -10.01 63.08
C ALA A 207 3.94 -10.85 64.00
N TYR A 208 2.68 -11.07 63.62
CA TYR A 208 1.76 -11.95 64.34
C TYR A 208 2.33 -13.37 64.43
N VAL A 209 2.74 -13.96 63.29
CA VAL A 209 3.32 -15.31 63.26
C VAL A 209 4.60 -15.40 64.11
N LEU A 210 5.48 -14.39 64.06
CA LEU A 210 6.71 -14.38 64.85
C LEU A 210 6.44 -14.29 66.36
N TYR A 211 5.50 -13.44 66.76
CA TYR A 211 5.16 -13.26 68.17
C TYR A 211 4.57 -14.54 68.77
N TYR A 212 3.63 -15.17 68.07
CA TYR A 212 3.05 -16.45 68.52
C TYR A 212 4.04 -17.60 68.42
N GLY A 213 4.92 -17.62 67.41
CA GLY A 213 5.97 -18.64 67.29
C GLY A 213 7.00 -18.60 68.43
N LEU A 214 7.31 -17.42 68.96
CA LEU A 214 8.22 -17.26 70.11
C LEU A 214 7.57 -17.56 71.47
N GLN A 215 6.24 -17.68 71.53
CA GLN A 215 5.51 -18.03 72.75
C GLN A 215 5.22 -19.53 72.87
N ASP A 216 5.35 -20.27 71.77
CA ASP A 216 5.18 -21.72 71.70
C ASP A 216 6.51 -22.49 71.87
N GLU A 217 7.62 -21.79 72.16
CA GLU A 217 8.89 -22.35 72.67
C GLU A 217 9.00 -22.19 74.19
#